data_AF-A0A1M3FY20-F1
#
_entry.id   AF-A0A1M3FY20-F1
#
_cell.length_a   1.000
_cell.length_b   1.000
_cell.length_c   1.000
_cell.angle_alpha   90.00
_cell.angle_beta   90.00
_cell.angle_gamma   90.00
#
_symmetry.space_group_name_H-M   'P 1'
#
loop_
_entity.id
_entity.type
_entity.pdbx_description
1 polymer ?
#
loop_
_entity_poly.entity_id
_entity_poly.type
_entity_poly.pdbx_seq_one_letter_code
_entity_poly.pdbx_strand_id
1 'polypeptide(L)'
;MKRILLIFGLAIMISQSLQAQRVRVQLDFPVGIAVRAPGPPPFRGAIWVGPEWRWHRGHYVAAPGYWTRSRHAYRSPGYWKHTRRGYVWVPGRWHR
;
A
#
# COMPACT_ATOMS: atom_id res chain seq x y z
N MET A 1 -10.19 44.92 -31.50
CA MET A 1 -8.87 44.26 -31.33
C MET A 1 -8.55 43.87 -29.89
N LYS A 2 -8.60 44.77 -28.89
CA LYS A 2 -8.33 44.44 -27.46
C LYS A 2 -9.20 43.29 -26.87
N ARG A 3 -10.48 43.19 -27.25
CA ARG A 3 -11.40 42.13 -26.78
C ARG A 3 -11.02 40.74 -27.29
N ILE A 4 -10.46 40.65 -28.50
CA ILE A 4 -10.02 39.38 -29.11
C ILE A 4 -8.75 38.89 -28.41
N LEU A 5 -7.82 39.80 -28.08
CA LEU A 5 -6.61 39.51 -27.30
C LEU A 5 -6.93 38.96 -25.90
N LEU A 6 -7.96 39.51 -25.23
CA LEU A 6 -8.39 39.04 -23.91
C LEU A 6 -8.96 37.62 -23.95
N ILE A 7 -9.76 37.30 -24.96
CA ILE A 7 -10.36 35.96 -25.13
C ILE A 7 -9.27 34.93 -25.43
N PHE A 8 -8.27 35.30 -26.25
CA PHE A 8 -7.16 34.42 -26.59
C PHE A 8 -6.26 34.13 -25.38
N GLY A 9 -5.98 35.15 -24.56
CA GLY A 9 -5.20 34.98 -23.32
C GLY A 9 -5.91 34.08 -22.30
N LEU A 10 -7.24 34.20 -22.18
CA LEU A 10 -8.04 33.39 -21.27
C LEU A 10 -8.07 31.91 -21.70
N ALA A 11 -8.16 31.64 -23.00
CA ALA A 11 -8.15 30.27 -23.55
C ALA A 11 -6.82 29.53 -23.27
N ILE A 12 -5.69 30.24 -23.32
CA ILE A 12 -4.36 29.67 -23.03
C ILE A 12 -4.24 29.28 -21.55
N MET A 13 -4.81 30.07 -20.64
CA MET A 13 -4.76 29.79 -19.19
C MET A 13 -5.61 28.56 -18.81
N ILE A 14 -6.79 28.38 -19.42
CA ILE A 14 -7.66 27.22 -19.16
C ILE A 14 -7.02 25.91 -19.65
N SER A 15 -6.16 25.99 -20.67
CA SER A 15 -5.47 24.82 -21.25
C SER A 15 -4.46 24.18 -20.28
N GLN A 16 -3.98 24.93 -19.28
CA GLN A 16 -2.96 24.44 -18.35
C GLN A 16 -3.53 23.66 -17.15
N SER A 17 -4.84 23.74 -16.89
CA SER A 17 -5.46 23.09 -15.72
C SER A 17 -5.94 21.66 -15.97
N LEU A 18 -5.73 21.09 -17.15
CA LEU A 18 -6.24 19.76 -17.52
C LEU A 18 -5.26 18.59 -17.29
N GLN A 19 -4.01 18.85 -16.88
CA GLN A 19 -3.06 17.78 -16.57
C GLN A 19 -3.22 17.27 -15.13
N ALA A 20 -4.35 16.63 -14.84
CA ALA A 20 -4.45 15.75 -13.68
C ALA A 20 -3.61 14.49 -13.94
N GLN A 21 -2.35 14.47 -13.49
CA GLN A 21 -1.50 13.28 -13.53
C GLN A 21 -2.11 12.16 -12.67
N ARG A 22 -2.80 11.22 -13.31
CA ARG A 22 -3.29 10.02 -12.67
C ARG A 22 -2.13 9.03 -12.52
N VAL A 23 -1.39 9.13 -11.41
CA VAL A 23 -0.33 8.16 -11.07
C VAL A 23 -0.99 6.82 -10.77
N ARG A 24 -1.00 5.91 -11.74
CA ARG A 24 -1.31 4.50 -11.51
C ARG A 24 -0.05 3.85 -10.97
N VAL A 25 0.09 3.80 -9.65
CA VAL A 25 1.12 2.97 -9.02
C VAL A 25 0.70 1.53 -9.21
N GLN A 26 1.35 0.82 -10.13
CA GLN A 26 1.32 -0.63 -10.12
C GLN A 26 2.02 -1.04 -8.83
N LEU A 27 1.26 -1.57 -7.87
CA LEU A 27 1.84 -2.23 -6.71
C LEU A 27 2.59 -3.42 -7.29
N ASP A 28 3.91 -3.33 -7.39
CA ASP A 28 4.79 -4.48 -7.56
C ASP A 28 4.60 -5.34 -6.32
N PHE A 29 3.51 -6.12 -6.30
CA PHE A 29 3.38 -7.26 -5.43
C PHE A 29 4.43 -8.24 -5.95
N PRO A 30 5.54 -8.54 -5.24
CA PRO A 30 6.32 -9.68 -5.64
C PRO A 30 5.36 -10.86 -5.57
N VAL A 31 4.98 -11.41 -6.72
CA VAL A 31 3.97 -12.46 -6.86
C VAL A 31 4.45 -13.78 -6.23
N GLY A 32 5.61 -13.77 -5.55
CA GLY A 32 6.25 -14.91 -4.90
C GLY A 32 6.35 -14.86 -3.37
N ILE A 33 5.76 -13.89 -2.66
CA ILE A 33 5.82 -13.96 -1.19
C ILE A 33 4.85 -15.03 -0.69
N ALA A 34 5.41 -16.15 -0.24
CA ALA A 34 4.64 -17.24 0.33
C ALA A 34 3.81 -16.73 1.53
N VAL A 35 2.49 -16.71 1.37
CA VAL A 35 1.55 -16.40 2.47
C VAL A 35 1.63 -17.48 3.55
N ARG A 36 1.95 -18.71 3.14
CA ARG A 36 2.14 -19.86 4.04
C ARG A 36 3.54 -19.88 4.61
N ALA A 37 3.66 -20.48 5.78
CA ALA A 37 4.93 -20.62 6.45
C ALA A 37 5.90 -21.51 5.66
N PRO A 38 7.20 -21.17 5.62
CA PRO A 38 8.22 -22.02 5.05
C PRO A 38 8.50 -23.17 6.03
N GLY A 39 7.74 -24.26 5.90
CA GLY A 39 7.96 -25.49 6.66
C GLY A 39 7.36 -25.51 8.07
N PRO A 40 7.77 -26.49 8.90
CA PRO A 40 7.23 -26.69 10.24
C PRO A 40 7.66 -25.57 11.21
N PRO A 41 6.89 -25.33 12.30
CA PRO A 41 7.23 -24.35 13.31
C PRO A 41 8.58 -24.68 13.97
N PRO A 42 9.50 -23.72 14.10
CA PRO A 42 10.84 -23.96 14.64
C PRO A 42 10.86 -24.22 16.16
N PHE A 43 9.76 -23.94 16.86
CA PHE A 43 9.63 -24.16 18.31
C PHE A 43 8.17 -24.27 18.75
N ARG A 44 7.95 -24.82 19.95
CA ARG A 44 6.62 -24.90 20.57
C ARG A 44 6.02 -23.51 20.77
N GLY A 45 4.78 -23.32 20.33
CA GLY A 45 4.07 -22.04 20.40
C GLY A 45 4.52 -21.01 19.35
N ALA A 46 5.22 -21.44 18.30
CA ALA A 46 5.49 -20.57 17.16
C ALA A 46 4.22 -20.23 16.41
N ILE A 47 4.05 -18.94 16.13
CA ILE A 47 2.97 -18.40 15.30
C ILE A 47 3.62 -17.83 14.06
N TRP A 48 3.16 -18.27 12.90
CA TRP A 48 3.59 -17.71 11.62
C TRP A 48 2.89 -16.37 11.41
N VAL A 49 3.68 -15.31 11.27
CA VAL A 49 3.21 -14.02 10.76
C VAL A 49 3.57 -14.00 9.29
N GLY A 50 2.54 -14.05 8.44
CA GLY A 50 2.70 -13.95 6.99
C GLY A 50 3.37 -12.64 6.58
N PRO A 51 3.78 -12.53 5.31
CA PRO A 51 4.39 -11.32 4.79
C PRO A 51 3.47 -10.10 4.95
N GLU A 52 4.08 -8.97 5.28
CA GLU A 52 3.38 -7.71 5.51
C GLU A 52 3.93 -6.63 4.60
N TRP A 53 3.15 -5.57 4.39
CA TRP A 53 3.60 -4.40 3.65
C TRP A 53 4.01 -3.28 4.59
N ARG A 54 5.09 -2.58 4.27
CA ARG A 54 5.55 -1.41 5.01
C ARG A 54 5.74 -0.24 4.08
N TRP A 55 5.29 0.93 4.51
CA TRP A 55 5.56 2.16 3.79
C TRP A 55 7.00 2.60 4.06
N HIS A 56 7.83 2.67 3.01
CA HIS A 56 9.23 3.06 3.10
C HIS A 56 9.62 3.89 1.88
N ARG A 57 10.23 5.06 2.09
CA ARG A 57 10.71 5.96 1.02
C ARG A 57 9.67 6.22 -0.11
N GLY A 58 8.42 6.48 0.28
CA GLY A 58 7.36 6.87 -0.65
C GLY A 58 6.70 5.73 -1.43
N HIS A 59 7.01 4.47 -1.12
CA HIS A 59 6.36 3.31 -1.72
C HIS A 59 6.17 2.19 -0.69
N TYR A 60 5.36 1.19 -1.05
CA TYR A 60 5.19 -0.01 -0.24
C TYR A 60 6.27 -1.02 -0.55
N VAL A 61 6.92 -1.54 0.49
CA VAL A 61 7.94 -2.58 0.43
C VAL A 61 7.41 -3.83 1.12
N ALA A 62 7.62 -4.98 0.49
CA ALA A 62 7.31 -6.28 1.04
C ALA A 62 8.26 -6.62 2.19
N ALA A 63 7.71 -6.85 3.39
CA ALA A 63 8.42 -7.44 4.51
C ALA A 63 8.16 -8.96 4.50
N PRO A 64 9.21 -9.80 4.51
CA PRO A 64 9.04 -11.25 4.55
C PRO A 64 8.31 -11.67 5.83
N GLY A 65 7.54 -12.76 5.73
CA GLY A 65 6.92 -13.37 6.90
C GLY A 65 7.96 -13.94 7.85
N TYR A 66 7.58 -14.10 9.12
CA TYR A 66 8.47 -14.59 10.16
C TYR A 66 7.72 -15.42 11.21
N TRP A 67 8.44 -16.35 11.81
CA TRP A 67 7.97 -17.06 13.00
C TRP A 67 8.18 -16.19 14.24
N THR A 68 7.18 -16.12 15.11
CA THR A 68 7.28 -15.39 16.37
C THR A 68 6.63 -16.14 17.52
N ARG A 69 6.96 -15.73 18.75
CA ARG A 69 6.25 -16.12 19.97
C ARG A 69 5.36 -14.96 20.40
N SER A 70 4.11 -15.27 20.72
CA SER A 70 3.22 -14.30 21.36
C SER A 70 2.56 -14.95 22.56
N ARG A 71 2.37 -14.15 23.62
CA ARG A 71 1.53 -14.53 24.77
C ARG A 71 0.03 -14.33 24.48
N HIS A 72 -0.30 -13.75 23.33
CA HIS A 72 -1.65 -13.43 22.90
C HIS A 72 -2.27 -14.60 22.12
N ALA A 73 -3.56 -14.84 22.30
CA ALA A 73 -4.25 -16.00 21.73
C ALA A 73 -4.33 -15.96 20.20
N TYR A 74 -4.45 -14.76 19.61
CA TYR A 74 -4.72 -14.60 18.18
C TYR A 74 -4.14 -13.32 17.58
N ARG A 75 -3.76 -13.38 16.30
CA ARG A 75 -3.36 -12.24 15.47
C ARG A 75 -4.24 -12.17 14.23
N SER A 76 -4.81 -11.00 13.98
CA SER A 76 -5.47 -10.73 12.69
C SER A 76 -4.40 -10.42 11.63
N PRO A 77 -4.48 -11.00 10.42
CA PRO A 77 -3.57 -10.64 9.33
C PRO A 77 -3.76 -9.18 8.94
N GLY A 78 -2.71 -8.56 8.39
CA GLY A 78 -2.82 -7.25 7.76
C GLY A 78 -3.61 -7.33 6.46
N TYR A 79 -4.15 -6.20 6.01
CA TYR A 79 -4.96 -6.15 4.80
C TYR A 79 -4.87 -4.80 4.10
N TRP A 80 -5.16 -4.81 2.79
CA TRP A 80 -5.30 -3.59 2.02
C TRP A 80 -6.68 -2.96 2.27
N LYS A 81 -6.67 -1.74 2.79
CA LYS A 81 -7.88 -0.93 2.99
C LYS A 81 -8.03 0.06 1.84
N HIS A 82 -9.18 0.03 1.19
CA HIS A 82 -9.54 1.05 0.21
C HIS A 82 -9.92 2.36 0.91
N THR A 83 -9.42 3.48 0.42
CA THR A 83 -9.69 4.83 0.92
C THR A 83 -9.98 5.79 -0.25
N ARG A 84 -10.46 7.01 0.05
CA ARG A 84 -10.68 8.04 -0.98
C ARG A 84 -9.41 8.43 -1.76
N ARG A 85 -8.22 8.15 -1.21
CA ARG A 85 -6.91 8.47 -1.81
C ARG A 85 -6.18 7.24 -2.35
N GLY A 86 -6.88 6.11 -2.52
CA GLY A 86 -6.31 4.84 -2.98
C GLY A 86 -6.22 3.79 -1.88
N TYR A 87 -5.33 2.82 -2.06
CA TYR A 87 -5.17 1.68 -1.15
C TYR A 87 -4.09 1.95 -0.10
N VAL A 88 -4.40 1.63 1.15
CA VAL A 88 -3.47 1.74 2.28
C VAL A 88 -3.34 0.38 2.96
N TRP A 89 -2.12 -0.06 3.26
CA TRP A 89 -1.92 -1.27 4.03
C TRP A 89 -2.21 -1.01 5.51
N VAL A 90 -3.06 -1.84 6.10
CA VAL A 90 -3.34 -1.87 7.53
C VAL A 90 -2.57 -3.04 8.14
N PRO A 91 -1.57 -2.80 9.00
CA PRO A 91 -0.80 -3.87 9.64
C PRO A 91 -1.67 -4.79 10.49
N GLY A 92 -1.29 -6.06 10.56
CA GLY A 92 -1.94 -7.03 11.43
C GLY A 92 -1.74 -6.69 12.91
N ARG A 93 -2.70 -7.09 13.75
CA ARG A 93 -2.75 -6.77 15.17
C ARG A 93 -2.88 -8.01 16.03
N TRP A 94 -2.22 -8.01 17.18
CA TRP A 94 -2.44 -8.98 18.26
C TRP A 94 -3.67 -8.64 19.09
N HIS A 95 -4.43 -9.67 19.44
CA HIS A 95 -5.61 -9.59 20.30
C HIS A 95 -5.35 -10.34 21.61
N ARG A 96 -5.68 -9.72 22.73
CA ARG A 96 -5.60 -10.33 24.07
C ARG A 96 -6.75 -11.30 24.28
#